data_AF-A0A1E1J858-F1
#
_entry.id   AF-A0A1E1J858-F1
#
_cell.length_a   1.000
_cell.length_b   1.000
_cell.length_c   1.000
_cell.angle_alpha   90.00
_cell.angle_beta   90.00
_cell.angle_gamma   90.00
#
_symmetry.space_group_name_H-M   'P 1'
#
loop_
_entity.id
_entity.type
_entity.pdbx_description
1 polymer ?
#
loop_
_entity_poly.entity_id
_entity_poly.type
_entity_poly.pdbx_seq_one_letter_code
_entity_poly.pdbx_strand_id
1 'polypeptide(L)'
;MPKETVSRWSESRYTNLQVPSYVPSEALMHEDGQFLRAFLLRVLANDMQRMLATNTCAVYFRNIPLEPEYDASGNRTNTPENVVMEKRLRVMDDISKLLRTYVERAEYAANKSKDINRRIYFTAEQIETGDFGALIGPRGLVHQQLEKETNCHIVLVGRGITNPLKDTNPNAAAMALEDPHVRITATTEEDLQTAAERIEWILSDEPEAVEFRENNRRRMAQVDGRYDPRTWMTAAEKRKKAAAEKAAAAGDDEAGAEKGRKRVREEAPIEEEDTELNEFLEDL
;
A
#
# COMPACT_ATOMS: atom_id res chain seq x y z
N MET A 1 17.31 53.50 -48.77
CA MET A 1 16.01 52.85 -48.49
C MET A 1 16.06 52.30 -47.08
N PRO A 2 15.03 52.50 -46.25
CA PRO A 2 14.98 51.87 -44.93
C PRO A 2 14.94 50.36 -45.12
N LYS A 3 15.84 49.61 -44.46
CA LYS A 3 15.81 48.15 -44.47
C LYS A 3 14.50 47.72 -43.82
N GLU A 4 13.64 47.05 -44.57
CA GLU A 4 12.43 46.43 -44.01
C GLU A 4 12.85 45.52 -42.85
N THR A 5 12.31 45.80 -41.66
CA THR A 5 12.55 44.98 -40.49
C THR A 5 11.78 43.68 -40.67
N VAL A 6 12.50 42.60 -40.99
CA VAL A 6 11.89 41.27 -41.11
C VAL A 6 11.24 40.90 -39.78
N SER A 7 9.95 40.54 -39.82
CA SER A 7 9.23 40.07 -38.64
C SER A 7 9.95 38.87 -38.03
N ARG A 8 10.12 38.88 -36.70
CA ARG A 8 10.71 37.76 -35.95
C ARG A 8 9.76 36.56 -35.84
N TRP A 9 8.49 36.75 -36.18
CA TRP A 9 7.45 35.72 -36.18
C TRP A 9 7.35 35.05 -37.55
N SER A 10 7.07 33.75 -37.56
CA SER A 10 6.82 33.02 -38.81
C SER A 10 5.50 33.50 -39.45
N GLU A 11 5.51 33.65 -40.77
CA GLU A 11 4.29 33.92 -41.56
C GLU A 11 3.41 32.66 -41.66
N SER A 12 4.00 31.48 -41.52
CA SER A 12 3.30 30.20 -41.51
C SER A 12 2.62 29.93 -40.17
N ARG A 13 1.37 29.43 -40.23
CA ARG A 13 0.68 28.90 -39.06
C ARG A 13 1.47 27.75 -38.46
N TYR A 14 1.52 27.70 -37.13
CA TYR A 14 2.13 26.59 -36.43
C TYR A 14 1.35 25.30 -36.69
N THR A 15 2.02 24.30 -37.25
CA THR A 15 1.39 23.05 -37.73
C THR A 15 1.55 21.88 -36.77
N ASN A 16 2.13 22.08 -35.58
CA ASN A 16 2.25 21.01 -34.60
C ASN A 16 0.96 20.88 -33.78
N LEU A 17 0.13 19.89 -34.10
CA LEU A 17 -1.11 19.61 -33.37
C LEU A 17 -0.86 19.04 -31.96
N GLN A 18 0.38 18.64 -31.63
CA GLN A 18 0.70 18.04 -30.33
C GLN A 18 0.92 19.08 -29.22
N VAL A 19 0.90 20.37 -29.54
CA VAL A 19 1.02 21.45 -28.56
C VAL A 19 -0.37 21.92 -28.15
N PRO A 20 -0.76 21.75 -26.88
CA PRO A 20 -2.01 22.28 -26.39
C PRO A 20 -1.94 23.81 -26.31
N SER A 21 -3.06 24.47 -26.56
CA SER A 21 -3.19 25.93 -26.51
C SER A 21 -3.03 26.49 -25.10
N TYR A 22 -3.24 25.65 -24.08
CA TYR A 22 -3.18 26.00 -22.67
C TYR A 22 -2.44 24.91 -21.89
N VAL A 23 -1.50 25.34 -21.05
CA VAL A 23 -0.81 24.47 -20.08
C VAL A 23 -1.26 24.91 -18.68
N PRO A 24 -1.89 24.03 -17.88
CA PRO A 24 -2.34 24.34 -16.53
C PRO A 24 -1.21 24.77 -15.59
N SER A 25 -1.49 25.66 -14.63
CA SER A 25 -0.52 26.12 -13.64
C SER A 25 0.03 25.00 -12.75
N GLU A 26 -0.79 24.00 -12.47
CA GLU A 26 -0.43 22.81 -11.70
C GLU A 26 0.67 22.01 -12.40
N ALA A 27 0.59 21.91 -13.73
CA ALA A 27 1.58 21.22 -14.53
C ALA A 27 2.92 21.99 -14.61
N LEU A 28 2.91 23.30 -14.38
CA LEU A 28 4.13 24.11 -14.29
C LEU A 28 4.91 23.84 -13.00
N MET A 29 4.19 23.56 -11.90
CA MET A 29 4.79 23.31 -10.58
C MET A 29 5.07 21.82 -10.33
N HIS A 30 4.51 20.93 -11.14
CA HIS A 30 4.69 19.50 -11.00
C HIS A 30 6.17 19.10 -11.19
N GLU A 31 6.69 18.31 -10.25
CA GLU A 31 8.07 17.81 -10.25
C GLU A 31 9.14 18.90 -10.45
N ASP A 32 9.00 20.04 -9.78
CA ASP A 32 9.92 21.18 -9.90
C ASP A 32 10.07 21.70 -11.35
N GLY A 33 9.03 21.53 -12.18
CA GLY A 33 9.02 21.94 -13.59
C GLY A 33 9.69 20.96 -14.55
N GLN A 34 10.08 19.76 -14.09
CA GLN A 34 10.63 18.71 -14.96
C GLN A 34 9.63 18.26 -16.03
N PHE A 35 8.34 18.19 -15.68
CA PHE A 35 7.27 17.90 -16.63
C PHE A 35 7.27 18.90 -17.80
N LEU A 36 7.28 20.20 -17.49
CA LEU A 36 7.29 21.26 -18.50
C LEU A 36 8.53 21.16 -19.38
N ARG A 37 9.70 20.91 -18.78
CA ARG A 37 10.96 20.74 -19.52
C ARG A 37 10.88 19.56 -20.50
N ALA A 38 10.42 18.40 -20.04
CA ALA A 38 10.25 17.22 -20.88
C ALA A 38 9.23 17.45 -22.00
N PHE A 39 8.12 18.12 -21.69
CA PHE A 39 7.09 18.50 -22.65
C PHE A 39 7.65 19.42 -23.74
N LEU A 40 8.35 20.50 -23.38
CA LEU A 40 8.94 21.44 -24.33
C LEU A 40 10.01 20.78 -25.22
N LEU A 41 10.86 19.91 -24.64
CA LEU A 41 11.85 19.15 -25.41
C LEU A 41 11.18 18.22 -26.43
N ARG A 42 10.09 17.55 -26.05
CA ARG A 42 9.30 16.70 -26.96
C ARG A 42 8.70 17.51 -28.11
N VAL A 43 8.12 18.67 -27.82
CA VAL A 43 7.56 19.56 -28.84
C VAL A 43 8.64 19.99 -29.84
N LEU A 44 9.79 20.41 -29.31
CA LEU A 44 10.93 20.84 -30.09
C LEU A 44 11.50 19.70 -30.96
N ALA A 45 11.57 18.47 -30.44
CA ALA A 45 11.98 17.29 -31.21
C ALA A 45 11.03 16.99 -32.37
N ASN A 46 9.71 17.10 -32.14
CA ASN A 46 8.70 16.92 -33.18
C ASN A 46 8.78 18.02 -34.25
N ASP A 47 9.01 19.27 -33.85
CA ASP A 47 9.18 20.39 -34.80
C ASP A 47 10.42 20.20 -35.68
N MET A 48 11.54 19.76 -35.11
CA MET A 48 12.76 19.44 -35.88
C MET A 48 12.54 18.27 -36.84
N GLN A 49 11.86 17.21 -36.38
CA GLN A 49 11.51 16.08 -37.24
C GLN A 49 10.64 16.53 -38.43
N ARG A 50 9.66 17.40 -38.19
CA ARG A 50 8.81 17.96 -39.24
C ARG A 50 9.64 18.77 -40.23
N MET A 51 10.51 19.66 -39.75
CA MET A 51 11.38 20.50 -40.62
C MET A 51 12.31 19.66 -41.49
N LEU A 52 12.86 18.57 -40.96
CA LEU A 52 13.66 17.60 -41.72
C LEU A 52 12.81 16.88 -42.78
N ALA A 53 11.60 16.43 -42.42
CA ALA A 53 10.72 15.73 -43.35
C ALA A 53 10.23 16.62 -44.50
N THR A 54 9.99 17.90 -44.24
CA THR A 54 9.52 18.87 -45.25
C THR A 54 10.65 19.59 -45.99
N ASN A 55 11.93 19.29 -45.68
CA ASN A 55 13.09 20.03 -46.19
C ASN A 55 12.98 21.56 -45.99
N THR A 56 12.38 22.01 -44.88
CA THR A 56 12.20 23.43 -44.55
C THR A 56 13.16 23.90 -43.44
N CYS A 57 14.31 23.22 -43.28
CA CYS A 57 15.27 23.50 -42.21
C CYS A 57 15.84 24.93 -42.25
N ALA A 58 15.93 25.53 -43.43
CA ALA A 58 16.38 26.91 -43.60
C ALA A 58 15.51 27.94 -42.86
N VAL A 59 14.21 27.65 -42.66
CA VAL A 59 13.27 28.53 -41.95
C VAL A 59 13.68 28.71 -40.49
N TYR A 60 14.28 27.69 -39.88
CA TYR A 60 14.76 27.74 -38.50
C TYR A 60 15.83 28.81 -38.27
N PHE A 61 16.67 29.05 -39.29
CA PHE A 61 17.81 29.96 -39.23
C PHE A 61 17.50 31.36 -39.78
N ARG A 62 16.23 31.68 -40.08
CA ARG A 62 15.82 33.02 -40.56
C ARG A 62 16.22 34.14 -39.59
N ASN A 63 16.13 33.84 -38.28
CA ASN A 63 16.44 34.78 -37.20
C ASN A 63 17.86 34.64 -36.65
N ILE A 64 18.51 33.50 -36.90
CA ILE A 64 19.85 33.17 -36.39
C ILE A 64 20.61 32.53 -37.57
N PRO A 65 21.24 33.33 -38.44
CA PRO A 65 21.90 32.82 -39.63
C PRO A 65 23.12 31.96 -39.23
N LEU A 66 23.29 30.84 -39.93
CA LEU A 66 24.46 29.97 -39.78
C LEU A 66 25.62 30.50 -40.62
N GLU A 67 26.80 30.60 -40.02
CA GLU A 67 28.03 30.85 -40.75
C GLU A 67 28.46 29.57 -41.50
N PRO A 68 28.88 29.67 -42.77
CA PRO A 68 29.25 28.50 -43.56
C PRO A 68 30.61 27.95 -43.13
N GLU A 69 30.63 26.71 -42.66
CA GLU A 69 31.86 25.96 -42.34
C GLU A 69 32.14 24.94 -43.44
N TYR A 70 33.41 24.82 -43.82
CA TYR A 70 33.86 23.93 -44.88
C TYR A 70 34.85 22.89 -44.34
N ASP A 71 34.78 21.68 -44.87
CA ASP A 71 35.77 20.64 -44.62
C ASP A 71 37.08 20.90 -45.40
N ALA A 72 38.10 20.09 -45.15
CA ALA A 72 39.38 20.14 -45.86
C ALA A 72 39.26 19.83 -47.37
N SER A 73 38.14 19.26 -47.81
CA SER A 73 37.82 18.95 -49.20
C SER A 73 37.00 20.05 -49.90
N GLY A 74 36.67 21.15 -49.20
CA GLY A 74 35.90 22.27 -49.72
C GLY A 74 34.38 22.08 -49.74
N ASN A 75 33.84 21.00 -49.14
CA ASN A 75 32.41 20.80 -49.00
C ASN A 75 31.87 21.52 -47.77
N ARG A 76 30.64 22.05 -47.86
CA ARG A 76 29.98 22.69 -46.72
C ARG A 76 29.51 21.63 -45.71
N THR A 77 30.12 21.61 -44.54
CA THR A 77 29.80 20.68 -43.45
C THR A 77 28.51 21.10 -42.73
N ASN A 78 28.37 22.41 -42.49
CA ASN A 78 27.26 23.02 -41.76
C ASN A 78 26.08 23.34 -42.71
N THR A 79 25.43 22.30 -43.23
CA THR A 79 24.12 22.46 -43.90
C THR A 79 23.03 22.61 -42.83
N PRO A 80 21.96 23.38 -43.10
CA PRO A 80 20.88 23.57 -42.13
C PRO A 80 20.22 22.24 -41.74
N GLU A 81 20.17 21.27 -42.64
CA GLU A 81 19.70 19.90 -42.38
C GLU A 81 20.59 19.19 -41.37
N ASN A 82 21.92 19.25 -41.55
CA ASN A 82 22.88 18.62 -40.64
C ASN A 82 22.80 19.22 -39.23
N VAL A 83 22.69 20.54 -39.11
CA VAL A 83 22.58 21.21 -37.80
C VAL A 83 21.27 20.90 -37.11
N VAL A 84 20.14 20.92 -37.83
CA VAL A 84 18.84 20.55 -37.25
C VAL A 84 18.83 19.09 -36.84
N MET A 85 19.45 18.20 -37.63
CA MET A 85 19.59 16.79 -37.30
C MET A 85 20.43 16.57 -36.02
N GLU A 86 21.59 17.21 -35.92
CA GLU A 86 22.43 17.14 -34.72
C GLU A 86 21.71 17.69 -33.49
N LYS A 87 21.02 18.83 -33.63
CA LYS A 87 20.24 19.43 -32.54
C LYS A 87 19.10 18.51 -32.10
N ARG A 88 18.42 17.85 -33.03
CA ARG A 88 17.39 16.85 -32.72
C ARG A 88 17.98 15.69 -31.92
N LEU A 89 19.15 15.19 -32.29
CA LEU A 89 19.82 14.11 -31.55
C LEU A 89 20.15 14.53 -30.11
N ARG A 90 20.67 15.75 -29.91
CA ARG A 90 20.93 16.29 -28.57
C ARG A 90 19.65 16.38 -27.72
N VAL A 91 18.55 16.82 -28.31
CA VAL A 91 17.25 16.91 -27.62
C VAL A 91 16.71 15.54 -27.25
N MET A 92 16.86 14.53 -28.12
CA MET A 92 16.47 13.16 -27.83
C MET A 92 17.30 12.54 -26.70
N ASP A 93 18.59 12.86 -26.64
CA ASP A 93 19.47 12.46 -25.54
C ASP A 93 19.05 13.12 -24.21
N ASP A 94 18.73 14.42 -24.23
CA ASP A 94 18.20 15.13 -23.06
C ASP A 94 16.86 14.54 -22.56
N ILE A 95 15.95 14.19 -23.47
CA ILE A 95 14.70 13.49 -23.14
C ILE A 95 14.99 12.14 -22.50
N SER A 96 15.93 11.38 -23.07
CA SER A 96 16.31 10.05 -22.59
C SER A 96 16.92 10.11 -21.18
N LYS A 97 17.74 11.14 -20.90
CA LYS A 97 18.29 11.41 -19.57
C LYS A 97 17.19 11.73 -18.55
N LEU A 98 16.25 12.61 -18.91
CA LEU A 98 15.12 12.94 -18.03
C LEU A 98 14.25 11.71 -17.73
N LEU A 99 13.95 10.90 -18.74
CA LEU A 99 13.16 9.68 -18.56
C LEU A 99 13.88 8.69 -17.64
N ARG A 100 15.19 8.50 -17.81
CA ARG A 100 15.99 7.63 -16.94
C ARG A 100 15.94 8.10 -15.49
N THR A 101 16.15 9.39 -15.23
CA THR A 101 16.10 9.94 -13.87
C THR A 101 14.71 9.81 -13.24
N TYR A 102 13.65 9.89 -14.04
CA TYR A 102 12.28 9.68 -13.57
C TYR A 102 12.05 8.22 -13.16
N VAL A 103 12.47 7.27 -14.00
CA VAL A 103 12.37 5.83 -13.71
C VAL A 103 13.18 5.46 -12.47
N GLU A 104 14.44 5.91 -12.39
CA GLU A 104 15.30 5.67 -11.22
C GLU A 104 14.69 6.26 -9.93
N ARG A 105 14.10 7.46 -10.00
CA ARG A 105 13.39 8.06 -8.87
C ARG A 105 12.17 7.23 -8.47
N ALA A 106 11.38 6.79 -9.45
CA ALA A 106 10.19 5.98 -9.20
C ALA A 106 10.56 4.62 -8.57
N GLU A 107 11.60 3.96 -9.08
CA GLU A 107 12.14 2.72 -8.53
C GLU A 107 12.73 2.93 -7.14
N TYR A 108 13.49 4.01 -6.92
CA TYR A 108 14.01 4.35 -5.61
C TYR A 108 12.87 4.61 -4.61
N ALA A 109 11.84 5.37 -4.99
CA ALA A 109 10.68 5.61 -4.14
C ALA A 109 9.91 4.31 -3.81
N ALA A 110 9.74 3.42 -4.80
CA ALA A 110 9.11 2.13 -4.61
C ALA A 110 9.96 1.20 -3.70
N ASN A 111 11.28 1.24 -3.81
CA ASN A 111 12.19 0.41 -3.02
C ASN A 111 12.45 0.96 -1.61
N LYS A 112 12.37 2.28 -1.41
CA LYS A 112 12.61 2.93 -0.10
C LYS A 112 11.53 2.61 0.95
N SER A 113 10.38 2.08 0.54
CA SER A 113 9.22 1.83 1.42
C SER A 113 8.62 0.43 1.26
N LYS A 114 9.46 -0.59 1.02
CA LYS A 114 9.00 -1.96 1.28
C LYS A 114 9.04 -2.20 2.78
N ASP A 115 8.10 -1.57 3.48
CA ASP A 115 7.81 -1.91 4.85
C ASP A 115 7.49 -3.41 4.88
N ILE A 116 8.26 -4.14 5.66
CA ILE A 116 8.13 -5.58 5.76
C ILE A 116 6.94 -5.84 6.68
N ASN A 117 6.05 -6.70 6.25
CA ASN A 117 4.81 -6.98 6.96
C ASN A 117 4.76 -8.45 7.37
N ARG A 118 4.48 -8.70 8.65
CA ARG A 118 4.22 -10.05 9.19
C ARG A 118 2.85 -10.10 9.86
N ARG A 119 2.13 -11.19 9.64
CA ARG A 119 0.81 -11.43 10.25
C ARG A 119 0.92 -12.61 11.22
N ILE A 120 0.40 -12.44 12.44
CA ILE A 120 0.32 -13.49 13.47
C ILE A 120 -1.16 -13.68 13.81
N TYR A 121 -1.71 -14.85 13.52
CA TYR A 121 -3.12 -15.15 13.76
C TYR A 121 -3.35 -15.62 15.20
N PHE A 122 -4.50 -15.26 15.77
CA PHE A 122 -4.92 -15.76 17.07
C PHE A 122 -5.61 -17.11 16.95
N THR A 123 -5.44 -17.97 17.94
CA THR A 123 -6.22 -19.21 18.06
C THR A 123 -7.62 -18.94 18.60
N ALA A 124 -8.57 -19.84 18.34
CA ALA A 124 -9.95 -19.72 18.85
C ALA A 124 -9.98 -19.54 20.38
N GLU A 125 -9.14 -20.28 21.11
CA GLU A 125 -9.07 -20.18 22.58
C GLU A 125 -8.56 -18.83 23.07
N GLN A 126 -7.58 -18.23 22.37
CA GLN A 126 -7.02 -16.93 22.71
C GLN A 126 -8.04 -15.80 22.49
N ILE A 127 -8.89 -15.95 21.48
CA ILE A 127 -10.00 -15.02 21.20
C ILE A 127 -11.05 -15.10 22.30
N GLU A 128 -11.48 -16.31 22.67
CA GLU A 128 -12.46 -16.52 23.76
C GLU A 128 -11.94 -16.03 25.11
N THR A 129 -10.65 -16.24 25.38
CA THR A 129 -9.99 -15.80 26.63
C THR A 129 -9.74 -14.28 26.64
N GLY A 130 -9.82 -13.63 25.48
CA GLY A 130 -9.59 -12.19 25.32
C GLY A 130 -8.12 -11.80 25.52
N ASP A 131 -7.18 -12.64 25.09
CA ASP A 131 -5.74 -12.40 25.28
C ASP A 131 -5.24 -11.18 24.48
N PHE A 132 -5.93 -10.81 23.40
CA PHE A 132 -5.69 -9.56 22.68
C PHE A 132 -5.79 -8.32 23.58
N GLY A 133 -6.67 -8.33 24.59
CA GLY A 133 -6.80 -7.23 25.56
C GLY A 133 -5.59 -7.11 26.49
N ALA A 134 -4.95 -8.24 26.83
CA ALA A 134 -3.73 -8.24 27.62
C ALA A 134 -2.50 -7.77 26.82
N LEU A 135 -2.50 -7.97 25.50
CA LEU A 135 -1.48 -7.46 24.57
C LEU A 135 -1.55 -5.93 24.42
N ILE A 136 -2.76 -5.36 24.36
CA ILE A 136 -2.95 -3.90 24.36
C ILE A 136 -2.55 -3.30 25.72
N GLY A 137 -2.97 -3.94 26.81
CA GLY A 137 -2.72 -3.50 28.17
C GLY A 137 -3.54 -2.27 28.60
N PRO A 138 -3.35 -1.77 29.83
CA PRO A 138 -4.12 -0.65 30.37
C PRO A 138 -3.91 0.60 29.50
N ARG A 139 -5.00 1.12 28.91
CA ARG A 139 -5.00 2.28 27.99
C ARG A 139 -4.00 2.18 26.82
N GLY A 140 -3.62 0.97 26.40
CA GLY A 140 -2.64 0.81 25.31
C GLY A 140 -1.19 1.00 25.72
N LEU A 141 -0.87 1.05 27.03
CA LEU A 141 0.49 1.27 27.50
C LEU A 141 1.45 0.16 27.06
N VAL A 142 1.00 -1.10 27.11
CA VAL A 142 1.83 -2.26 26.74
C VAL A 142 2.06 -2.29 25.24
N HIS A 143 1.01 -2.04 24.45
CA HIS A 143 1.12 -1.90 22.99
C HIS A 143 2.09 -0.78 22.60
N GLN A 144 1.98 0.40 23.22
CA GLN A 144 2.90 1.50 22.93
C GLN A 144 4.35 1.19 23.36
N GLN A 145 4.53 0.49 24.48
CA GLN A 145 5.86 0.07 24.92
C GLN A 145 6.47 -0.94 23.94
N LEU A 146 5.67 -1.89 23.47
CA LEU A 146 6.08 -2.88 22.49
C LEU A 146 6.49 -2.23 21.17
N GLU A 147 5.73 -1.25 20.66
CA GLU A 147 6.09 -0.48 19.47
C GLU A 147 7.39 0.31 19.66
N LYS A 148 7.61 0.91 20.85
CA LYS A 148 8.84 1.65 21.16
C LYS A 148 10.07 0.77 21.30
N GLU A 149 9.93 -0.40 21.91
CA GLU A 149 11.05 -1.33 22.11
C GLU A 149 11.50 -1.98 20.80
N THR A 150 10.55 -2.26 19.91
CA THR A 150 10.80 -2.97 18.66
C THR A 150 10.93 -2.06 17.45
N ASN A 151 10.69 -0.75 17.59
CA ASN A 151 10.61 0.22 16.49
C ASN A 151 9.68 -0.24 15.34
N CYS A 152 8.68 -1.07 15.66
CA CYS A 152 7.70 -1.59 14.72
C CYS A 152 6.36 -0.88 14.89
N HIS A 153 5.58 -0.82 13.82
CA HIS A 153 4.18 -0.45 13.88
C HIS A 153 3.31 -1.70 14.01
N ILE A 154 2.55 -1.81 15.10
CA ILE A 154 1.80 -3.01 15.44
C ILE A 154 0.31 -2.67 15.43
N VAL A 155 -0.48 -3.40 14.65
CA VAL A 155 -1.93 -3.17 14.54
C VAL A 155 -2.65 -4.47 14.79
N LEU A 156 -3.60 -4.46 15.73
CA LEU A 156 -4.50 -5.59 15.93
C LEU A 156 -5.70 -5.44 15.00
N VAL A 157 -6.00 -6.50 14.24
CA VAL A 157 -6.97 -6.52 13.15
C VAL A 157 -7.93 -7.68 13.38
N GLY A 158 -9.17 -7.53 12.89
CA GLY A 158 -10.12 -8.63 12.73
C GLY A 158 -11.32 -8.59 13.67
N ARG A 159 -12.24 -9.53 13.39
CA ARG A 159 -13.58 -9.57 13.99
C ARG A 159 -13.53 -9.63 15.52
N GLY A 160 -14.17 -8.66 16.17
CA GLY A 160 -14.26 -8.59 17.64
C GLY A 160 -13.06 -7.91 18.32
N ILE A 161 -12.02 -7.57 17.55
CA ILE A 161 -10.87 -6.79 18.04
C ILE A 161 -10.97 -5.34 17.56
N THR A 162 -11.25 -5.12 16.27
CA THR A 162 -11.46 -3.79 15.70
C THR A 162 -12.89 -3.32 15.91
N ASN A 163 -13.05 -2.05 16.30
CA ASN A 163 -14.35 -1.44 16.51
C ASN A 163 -14.66 -0.52 15.32
N PRO A 164 -15.44 -0.98 14.32
CA PRO A 164 -15.66 -0.21 13.08
C PRO A 164 -16.38 1.13 13.32
N LEU A 165 -17.07 1.27 14.46
CA LEU A 165 -17.75 2.52 14.84
C LEU A 165 -16.81 3.60 15.38
N LYS A 166 -15.63 3.21 15.88
CA LYS A 166 -14.66 4.13 16.51
C LYS A 166 -13.61 4.60 15.50
N ASP A 167 -13.25 3.74 14.56
CA ASP A 167 -12.18 4.01 13.61
C ASP A 167 -12.71 4.75 12.38
N THR A 168 -12.25 5.99 12.17
CA THR A 168 -12.64 6.85 11.03
C THR A 168 -11.94 6.47 9.72
N ASN A 169 -11.08 5.45 9.72
CA ASN A 169 -10.32 5.05 8.54
C ASN A 169 -11.23 4.30 7.56
N PRO A 170 -11.29 4.68 6.25
CA PRO A 170 -12.07 3.95 5.26
C PRO A 170 -11.70 2.47 5.14
N ASN A 171 -10.45 2.11 5.47
CA ASN A 171 -10.00 0.71 5.49
C ASN A 171 -10.39 -0.05 6.76
N ALA A 172 -10.90 0.62 7.80
CA ALA A 172 -11.29 -0.03 9.05
C ALA A 172 -12.42 -1.06 8.84
N ALA A 173 -13.32 -0.81 7.89
CA ALA A 173 -14.40 -1.74 7.55
C ALA A 173 -13.88 -3.05 6.96
N ALA A 174 -12.88 -2.99 6.07
CA ALA A 174 -12.22 -4.18 5.52
C ALA A 174 -11.46 -4.94 6.61
N MET A 175 -10.74 -4.20 7.46
CA MET A 175 -9.98 -4.74 8.60
C MET A 175 -10.86 -5.40 9.68
N ALA A 176 -12.14 -5.07 9.75
CA ALA A 176 -13.08 -5.69 10.69
C ALA A 176 -13.66 -7.03 10.18
N LEU A 177 -13.59 -7.28 8.87
CA LEU A 177 -14.05 -8.53 8.26
C LEU A 177 -12.97 -9.62 8.26
N GLU A 178 -11.69 -9.23 8.30
CA GLU A 178 -10.57 -10.16 8.33
C GLU A 178 -10.57 -11.04 9.60
N ASP A 179 -9.93 -12.21 9.49
CA ASP A 179 -9.70 -13.07 10.65
C ASP A 179 -8.84 -12.34 11.70
N PRO A 180 -9.09 -12.57 12.99
CA PRO A 180 -8.37 -11.91 14.07
C PRO A 180 -6.87 -12.22 14.01
N HIS A 181 -6.06 -11.17 13.80
CA HIS A 181 -4.60 -11.27 13.70
C HIS A 181 -3.91 -9.98 14.15
N VAL A 182 -2.62 -10.09 14.45
CA VAL A 182 -1.71 -8.95 14.65
C VAL A 182 -0.93 -8.72 13.36
N ARG A 183 -1.00 -7.50 12.82
CA ARG A 183 -0.19 -7.04 11.69
C ARG A 183 0.97 -6.21 12.22
N ILE A 184 2.19 -6.68 11.96
CA ILE A 184 3.43 -5.99 12.31
C ILE A 184 4.02 -5.42 11.02
N THR A 185 4.34 -4.14 11.02
CA THR A 185 4.95 -3.41 9.91
C THR A 185 6.27 -2.83 10.40
N ALA A 186 7.38 -3.19 9.77
CA ALA A 186 8.73 -2.80 10.19
C ALA A 186 9.59 -2.36 9.01
N THR A 187 10.62 -1.55 9.30
CA THR A 187 11.61 -1.14 8.29
C THR A 187 12.71 -2.18 8.12
N THR A 188 13.07 -2.91 9.18
CA THR A 188 14.13 -3.93 9.18
C THR A 188 13.57 -5.30 9.56
N GLU A 189 14.19 -6.36 9.04
CA GLU A 189 13.79 -7.75 9.35
C GLU A 189 14.13 -8.14 10.80
N GLU A 190 15.21 -7.59 11.36
CA GLU A 190 15.63 -7.85 12.75
C GLU A 190 14.61 -7.30 13.75
N ASP A 191 14.12 -6.09 13.51
CA ASP A 191 13.06 -5.47 14.31
C ASP A 191 11.75 -6.28 14.20
N LEU A 192 11.41 -6.70 12.98
CA LEU A 192 10.22 -7.51 12.70
C LEU A 192 10.25 -8.84 13.46
N GLN A 193 11.39 -9.53 13.43
CA GLN A 193 11.57 -10.83 14.08
C GLN A 193 11.54 -10.67 15.60
N THR A 194 12.20 -9.63 16.15
CA THR A 194 12.16 -9.33 17.58
C THR A 194 10.72 -9.03 18.05
N ALA A 195 9.95 -8.26 17.27
CA ALA A 195 8.55 -7.99 17.55
C ALA A 195 7.69 -9.25 17.49
N ALA A 196 7.90 -10.10 16.48
CA ALA A 196 7.17 -11.35 16.31
C ALA A 196 7.43 -12.30 17.49
N GLU A 197 8.69 -12.51 17.87
CA GLU A 197 9.06 -13.34 19.01
C GLU A 197 8.45 -12.81 20.31
N ARG A 198 8.44 -11.49 20.50
CA ARG A 198 7.85 -10.88 21.69
C ARG A 198 6.34 -11.08 21.75
N ILE A 199 5.63 -10.96 20.63
CA ILE A 199 4.19 -11.19 20.55
C ILE A 199 3.87 -12.67 20.73
N GLU A 200 4.60 -13.57 20.07
CA GLU A 200 4.46 -15.02 20.20
C GLU A 200 4.72 -15.46 21.65
N TRP A 201 5.71 -14.88 22.33
CA TRP A 201 5.96 -15.11 23.75
C TRP A 201 4.78 -14.68 24.63
N ILE A 202 4.22 -13.48 24.42
CA ILE A 202 3.05 -13.00 25.19
C ILE A 202 1.84 -13.92 24.99
N LEU A 203 1.70 -14.52 23.80
CA LEU A 203 0.61 -15.43 23.46
C LEU A 203 0.86 -16.90 23.82
N SER A 204 2.09 -17.24 24.23
CA SER A 204 2.46 -18.59 24.62
C SER A 204 1.83 -19.02 25.96
N ASP A 205 1.80 -20.32 26.20
CA ASP A 205 1.33 -20.91 27.47
C ASP A 205 2.44 -21.05 28.53
N GLU A 206 3.56 -20.35 28.35
CA GLU A 206 4.63 -20.30 29.34
C GLU A 206 4.13 -19.65 30.64
N PRO A 207 4.47 -20.17 31.85
CA PRO A 207 3.96 -19.64 33.11
C PRO A 207 4.25 -18.14 33.30
N GLU A 208 5.43 -17.66 32.88
CA GLU A 208 5.78 -16.25 32.96
C GLU A 208 4.90 -15.38 32.03
N ALA A 209 4.62 -15.86 30.82
CA ALA A 209 3.75 -15.17 29.87
C ALA A 209 2.31 -15.11 30.39
N VAL A 210 1.81 -16.19 30.99
CA VAL A 210 0.48 -16.24 31.62
C VAL A 210 0.39 -15.22 32.77
N GLU A 211 1.39 -15.18 33.66
CA GLU A 211 1.45 -14.19 34.74
C GLU A 211 1.48 -12.75 34.20
N PHE A 212 2.24 -12.50 33.13
CA PHE A 212 2.29 -11.21 32.45
C PHE A 212 0.90 -10.81 31.91
N ARG A 213 0.21 -11.72 31.22
CA ARG A 213 -1.16 -11.48 30.72
C ARG A 213 -2.14 -11.20 31.86
N GLU A 214 -2.06 -11.95 32.95
CA GLU A 214 -2.94 -11.77 34.11
C GLU A 214 -2.69 -10.46 34.85
N ASN A 215 -1.42 -10.08 35.03
CA ASN A 215 -1.05 -8.81 35.64
C ASN A 215 -1.56 -7.62 34.81
N ASN A 216 -1.44 -7.69 33.48
CA ASN A 216 -1.97 -6.66 32.58
C ASN A 216 -3.49 -6.58 32.66
N ARG A 217 -4.18 -7.72 32.68
CA ARG A 217 -5.65 -7.78 32.85
C ARG A 217 -6.09 -7.19 34.19
N ARG A 218 -5.34 -7.47 35.26
CA ARG A 218 -5.57 -6.90 36.60
C ARG A 218 -5.39 -5.38 36.60
N ARG A 219 -4.28 -4.88 36.04
CA ARG A 219 -4.00 -3.44 35.93
C ARG A 219 -5.07 -2.72 35.10
N MET A 220 -5.53 -3.35 34.02
CA MET A 220 -6.61 -2.80 33.19
C MET A 220 -7.92 -2.70 34.00
N ALA A 221 -8.29 -3.74 34.74
CA ALA A 221 -9.46 -3.69 35.61
C ALA A 221 -9.35 -2.62 36.71
N GLN A 222 -8.15 -2.40 37.25
CA GLN A 222 -7.90 -1.32 38.23
C GLN A 222 -8.12 0.06 37.62
N VAL A 223 -7.58 0.29 36.43
CA VAL A 223 -7.72 1.56 35.72
C VAL A 223 -9.17 1.83 35.31
N ASP A 224 -9.91 0.79 34.94
CA ASP A 224 -11.33 0.90 34.58
C ASP A 224 -12.26 0.95 35.80
N GLY A 225 -11.73 0.83 37.02
CA GLY A 225 -12.53 0.79 38.26
C GLY A 225 -13.37 -0.48 38.43
N ARG A 226 -13.09 -1.54 37.66
CA ARG A 226 -13.78 -2.85 37.71
C ARG A 226 -13.06 -3.87 38.59
N TYR A 227 -11.94 -3.50 39.20
CA TYR A 227 -11.16 -4.36 40.06
C TYR A 227 -11.65 -4.31 41.51
N ASP A 228 -12.05 -5.46 42.03
CA ASP A 228 -12.30 -5.68 43.45
C ASP A 228 -11.41 -6.83 43.96
N PRO A 229 -10.51 -6.58 44.94
CA PRO A 229 -9.61 -7.60 45.48
C PRO A 229 -10.30 -8.86 46.00
N ARG A 230 -11.56 -8.78 46.42
CA ARG A 230 -12.29 -9.93 47.01
C ARG A 230 -12.91 -10.85 45.98
N THR A 231 -13.25 -10.33 44.82
CA THR A 231 -14.01 -11.04 43.78
C THR A 231 -13.19 -11.30 42.51
N TRP A 232 -11.97 -10.76 42.44
CA TRP A 232 -11.07 -10.99 41.33
C TRP A 232 -10.60 -12.44 41.25
N MET A 233 -10.95 -13.11 40.15
CA MET A 233 -10.50 -14.46 39.82
C MET A 233 -9.48 -14.42 38.67
N THR A 234 -8.47 -15.28 38.75
CA THR A 234 -7.50 -15.53 37.67
C THR A 234 -8.16 -16.17 36.46
N ALA A 235 -7.49 -16.17 35.30
CA ALA A 235 -8.04 -16.79 34.08
C ALA A 235 -8.25 -18.30 34.29
N ALA A 236 -7.28 -18.93 34.94
CA ALA A 236 -7.32 -20.34 35.29
C ALA A 236 -8.46 -20.68 36.26
N GLU A 237 -8.70 -19.84 37.28
CA GLU A 237 -9.82 -20.01 38.21
C GLU A 237 -11.17 -19.86 37.51
N LYS A 238 -11.31 -18.87 36.63
CA LYS A 238 -12.53 -18.69 35.82
C LYS A 238 -12.78 -19.90 34.92
N ARG A 239 -11.73 -20.44 34.27
CA ARG A 239 -11.84 -21.67 33.47
C ARG A 239 -12.24 -22.88 34.33
N LYS A 240 -11.63 -23.07 35.49
CA LYS A 240 -12.00 -24.16 36.43
C LYS A 240 -13.43 -24.04 36.92
N LYS A 241 -13.89 -22.83 37.27
CA LYS A 241 -15.26 -22.57 37.69
C LYS A 241 -16.25 -22.85 36.55
N ALA A 242 -15.97 -22.36 35.35
CA ALA A 242 -16.79 -22.63 34.17
C ALA A 242 -16.83 -24.13 33.82
N ALA A 243 -15.71 -24.84 33.96
CA ALA A 243 -15.66 -26.29 33.77
C ALA A 243 -16.47 -27.04 34.84
N ALA A 244 -16.38 -26.62 36.11
CA ALA A 244 -17.16 -27.19 37.20
C ALA A 244 -18.68 -26.91 37.04
N GLU A 245 -19.07 -25.71 36.60
CA GLU A 245 -20.45 -25.38 36.29
C GLU A 245 -20.98 -26.19 35.09
N LYS A 246 -20.16 -26.38 34.05
CA LYS A 246 -20.52 -27.27 32.93
C LYS A 246 -20.65 -28.73 33.37
N ALA A 247 -19.78 -29.22 34.24
CA ALA A 247 -19.86 -30.58 34.78
C ALA A 247 -21.08 -30.78 35.70
N ALA A 248 -21.44 -29.77 36.51
CA ALA A 248 -22.64 -29.79 37.33
C ALA A 248 -23.92 -29.75 36.47
N ALA A 249 -23.96 -28.90 35.44
CA ALA A 249 -25.08 -28.84 34.51
C ALA A 249 -25.27 -30.14 33.70
N ALA A 250 -24.18 -30.84 33.37
CA ALA A 250 -24.24 -32.14 32.71
C ALA A 250 -24.68 -33.27 33.67
N GLY A 251 -24.52 -33.11 34.99
CA GLY A 251 -24.96 -34.07 36.01
C GLY A 251 -26.44 -33.98 36.37
N ASP A 252 -27.08 -32.82 36.17
CA ASP A 252 -28.52 -32.64 36.43
C ASP A 252 -29.42 -33.11 35.26
N ASP A 253 -28.86 -33.39 34.08
CA ASP A 253 -29.59 -33.91 32.92
C ASP A 253 -29.85 -35.45 32.97
N GLU A 254 -29.29 -36.18 33.93
CA GLU A 254 -29.54 -37.63 34.12
C GLU A 254 -30.74 -37.96 35.03
N ALA A 255 -31.36 -36.96 35.68
CA ALA A 255 -32.49 -37.13 36.59
C ALA A 255 -33.79 -36.44 36.10
N GLY A 256 -33.99 -36.37 34.79
CA GLY A 256 -35.15 -35.73 34.16
C GLY A 256 -35.59 -36.34 32.83
N ALA A 257 -35.40 -37.65 32.63
CA ALA A 257 -35.81 -38.36 31.43
C ALA A 257 -37.33 -38.68 31.43
N GLU A 258 -38.19 -37.66 31.30
CA GLU A 258 -39.53 -37.81 30.70
C GLU A 258 -40.23 -36.44 30.52
N LYS A 259 -40.03 -35.81 29.35
CA LYS A 259 -41.05 -35.09 28.55
C LYS A 259 -40.39 -34.05 27.66
N GLY A 260 -40.41 -34.35 26.36
CA GLY A 260 -40.05 -33.38 25.33
C GLY A 260 -39.57 -34.06 24.07
N ARG A 261 -40.46 -34.78 23.39
CA ARG A 261 -40.23 -35.29 22.03
C ARG A 261 -40.08 -34.08 21.10
N LYS A 262 -38.86 -33.55 20.96
CA LYS A 262 -38.50 -32.58 19.92
C LYS A 262 -38.34 -33.39 18.64
N ARG A 263 -39.15 -33.02 17.65
CA ARG A 263 -39.21 -33.65 16.32
C ARG A 263 -37.80 -33.73 15.74
N VAL A 264 -37.43 -34.92 15.26
CA VAL A 264 -36.33 -35.10 14.31
C VAL A 264 -36.62 -34.13 13.16
N ARG A 265 -35.74 -33.18 12.93
CA ARG A 265 -35.76 -32.40 11.70
C ARG A 265 -35.35 -33.40 10.62
N GLU A 266 -36.30 -33.78 9.75
CA GLU A 266 -35.97 -34.44 8.49
C GLU A 266 -34.90 -33.59 7.81
N GLU A 267 -33.72 -34.18 7.64
CA GLU A 267 -32.72 -33.69 6.72
C GLU A 267 -33.34 -33.79 5.34
N ALA A 268 -33.58 -32.63 4.72
CA ALA A 268 -33.93 -32.59 3.31
C ALA A 268 -32.75 -33.20 2.52
N PRO A 269 -33.01 -33.99 1.46
CA PRO A 269 -31.95 -34.47 0.61
C PRO A 269 -31.24 -33.25 0.00
N ILE A 270 -29.92 -33.26 0.05
CA ILE A 270 -29.07 -32.33 -0.69
C ILE A 270 -29.27 -32.71 -2.16
N GLU A 271 -29.93 -31.84 -2.92
CA GLU A 271 -30.09 -32.00 -4.36
C GLU A 271 -28.71 -31.97 -5.03
N GLU A 272 -28.54 -32.95 -5.91
CA GLU A 272 -27.36 -33.22 -6.72
C GLU A 272 -27.17 -32.09 -7.75
N GLU A 273 -26.42 -31.04 -7.42
CA GLU A 273 -26.00 -30.01 -8.41
C GLU A 273 -24.55 -30.21 -8.90
N ASP A 274 -23.80 -31.16 -8.32
CA ASP A 274 -22.38 -31.40 -8.65
C ASP A 274 -22.17 -32.41 -9.81
N THR A 275 -23.23 -33.06 -10.30
CA THR A 275 -23.13 -34.04 -11.40
C THR A 275 -23.11 -33.38 -12.77
N GLU A 276 -23.84 -32.28 -12.98
CA GLU A 276 -23.91 -31.59 -14.27
C GLU A 276 -22.61 -30.82 -14.61
N LEU A 277 -21.91 -30.32 -13.59
CA LEU A 277 -20.62 -29.64 -13.76
C LEU A 277 -19.46 -30.61 -14.06
N ASN A 278 -19.53 -31.84 -13.54
CA ASN A 278 -18.52 -32.86 -13.82
C ASN A 278 -18.73 -33.50 -15.21
N GLU A 279 -19.97 -33.68 -15.68
CA GLU A 279 -20.21 -34.11 -17.07
C GLU A 279 -19.78 -33.05 -18.10
N PHE A 280 -19.93 -31.75 -17.80
CA PHE A 280 -19.50 -30.67 -18.71
C PHE A 280 -17.97 -30.58 -18.87
N LEU A 281 -17.20 -31.03 -17.88
CA LEU A 281 -15.72 -31.00 -17.92
C LEU A 281 -15.10 -32.25 -18.57
N GLU A 282 -15.84 -33.36 -18.69
CA GLU A 282 -15.36 -34.57 -19.38
C GLU A 282 -15.56 -34.54 -20.89
N ASP A 283 -16.43 -33.66 -21.40
CA ASP A 283 -16.73 -33.49 -22.84
C ASP A 283 -15.93 -32.36 -23.53
N LEU A 284 -14.88 -31.80 -22.88
CA LEU A 284 -13.97 -30.80 -23.47
C LEU A 284 -12.61 -31.37 -23.91
#